data_AF-A0A497RUN8-F1
#
_entry.id   AF-A0A497RUN8-F1
#
_cell.length_a   1.000
_cell.length_b   1.000
_cell.length_c   1.000
_cell.angle_alpha   90.00
_cell.angle_beta   90.00
_cell.angle_gamma   90.00
#
_symmetry.space_group_name_H-M   'P 1'
#
loop_
_entity.id
_entity.type
_entity.pdbx_description
1 polymer ?
#
loop_
_entity_poly.entity_id
_entity_poly.type
_entity_poly.pdbx_seq_one_letter_code
_entity_poly.pdbx_strand_id
1 'polypeptide(L)'
;MNEWVQKSIEIANGKGYLDKLHEVYPVLQEAEREISAEVKKDLRKIYKTGDNLELIKTLLKLPKFPVKDPYVAFLRKKEFFLSTIP
;
A
#
# COMPACT_ATOMS: atom_id res chain seq x y z
N MET A 1 30.48 20.86 4.24
CA MET A 1 29.12 20.26 4.28
C MET A 1 28.15 21.29 3.68
N ASN A 2 27.05 20.88 3.03
CA ASN A 2 26.05 21.84 2.53
C ASN A 2 25.33 22.50 3.72
N GLU A 3 25.07 23.80 3.65
CA GLU A 3 24.38 24.59 4.68
C GLU A 3 23.04 23.96 5.09
N TRP A 4 22.28 23.44 4.12
CA TRP A 4 21.02 22.74 4.38
C TRP A 4 21.19 21.43 5.16
N VAL A 5 22.29 20.70 4.91
CA VAL A 5 22.61 19.45 5.63
C VAL A 5 23.00 19.79 7.08
N GLN A 6 23.77 20.87 7.29
CA GLN A 6 24.11 21.33 8.62
C GLN A 6 22.86 21.76 9.42
N LYS A 7 21.97 22.57 8.84
CA LYS A 7 20.70 22.96 9.46
C LYS A 7 19.82 21.75 9.81
N SER A 8 19.78 20.74 8.93
CA SER A 8 19.04 19.50 9.18
C SER A 8 19.59 18.70 10.37
N ILE A 9 20.92 18.66 10.52
CA ILE A 9 21.60 18.02 11.67
C ILE A 9 21.34 18.79 12.96
N GLU A 10 21.38 20.13 12.93
CA GLU A 10 21.07 20.98 14.09
C GLU A 10 19.62 20.81 14.55
N ILE A 11 18.66 20.73 13.61
CA ILE A 11 17.25 20.48 13.89
C ILE A 11 17.03 19.07 14.47
N ALA A 12 17.63 18.03 13.88
CA ALA A 12 17.46 16.65 14.33
C ALA A 12 18.06 16.36 15.72
N ASN A 13 19.14 17.05 16.09
CA ASN A 13 19.74 16.97 17.43
C ASN A 13 19.05 17.89 18.46
N GLY A 14 18.09 18.72 18.02
CA GLY A 14 17.35 19.64 18.88
C GLY A 14 16.32 18.92 19.76
N LYS A 15 16.05 19.48 20.95
CA LYS A 15 14.95 19.01 21.80
C LYS A 15 13.60 19.19 21.08
N GLY A 16 12.77 18.15 21.17
CA GLY A 16 11.42 18.14 20.60
C GLY A 16 11.35 18.03 19.07
N TYR A 17 12.40 17.51 18.41
CA TYR A 17 12.37 17.22 16.98
C TYR A 17 11.18 16.33 16.57
N LEU A 18 10.95 15.22 17.31
CA LEU A 18 9.85 14.31 17.04
C LEU A 18 8.47 14.93 17.33
N ASP A 19 8.36 15.77 18.36
CA ASP A 19 7.10 16.45 18.69
C ASP A 19 6.71 17.42 17.55
N LYS A 20 7.67 18.23 17.09
CA LYS A 20 7.50 19.16 15.96
C LYS A 20 7.30 18.47 14.62
N LEU A 21 7.77 17.22 14.46
CA LEU A 21 7.59 16.46 13.23
C LEU A 21 6.10 16.27 12.91
N HIS A 22 5.24 16.18 13.94
CA HIS A 22 3.79 16.08 13.77
C HIS A 22 3.11 17.37 13.28
N GLU A 23 3.75 18.54 13.43
CA GLU A 23 3.26 19.81 12.87
C GLU A 23 3.41 19.85 11.35
N VAL A 24 4.47 19.21 10.83
CA VAL A 24 4.78 19.14 9.38
C VAL A 24 4.15 17.89 8.74
N TYR A 25 4.11 16.78 9.48
CA TYR A 25 3.52 15.51 9.07
C TYR A 25 2.41 15.10 10.05
N PRO A 26 1.22 15.73 9.97
CA PRO A 26 0.09 15.34 10.81
C PRO A 26 -0.31 13.88 10.53
N VAL A 27 -0.70 13.17 11.59
CA VAL A 27 -1.20 11.79 11.48
C VAL A 27 -2.61 11.82 10.90
N LEU A 28 -2.70 11.86 9.58
CA LEU A 28 -3.96 11.76 8.86
C LEU A 28 -4.48 10.33 8.93
N GLN A 29 -5.75 10.16 9.34
CA GLN A 29 -6.47 8.93 9.04
C GLN A 29 -6.66 8.86 7.52
N GLU A 30 -6.05 7.88 6.85
CA GLU A 30 -6.35 7.59 5.45
C GLU A 30 -7.86 7.32 5.33
N ALA A 31 -8.57 8.13 4.54
CA ALA A 31 -9.97 7.87 4.22
C ALA A 31 -10.14 6.44 3.65
N GLU A 32 -11.30 5.83 3.88
CA GLU A 32 -11.64 4.57 3.22
C GLU A 32 -11.63 4.78 1.70
N ARG A 33 -10.64 4.18 1.03
CA ARG A 33 -10.47 4.29 -0.43
C ARG A 33 -11.54 3.45 -1.10
N GLU A 34 -12.54 4.10 -1.70
CA GLU A 34 -13.66 3.45 -2.37
C GLU A 34 -13.21 2.45 -3.45
N ILE A 35 -14.01 1.38 -3.60
CA ILE A 35 -13.92 0.40 -4.68
C ILE A 35 -15.29 0.37 -5.33
N SER A 36 -15.33 0.38 -6.67
CA SER A 36 -16.59 0.47 -7.43
C SER A 36 -17.54 -0.68 -7.09
N ALA A 37 -18.85 -0.43 -7.26
CA ALA A 37 -19.87 -1.42 -6.97
C ALA A 37 -19.75 -2.67 -7.88
N GLU A 38 -19.28 -2.51 -9.13
CA GLU A 38 -19.00 -3.64 -10.03
C GLU A 38 -17.86 -4.49 -9.49
N VAL A 39 -16.70 -3.91 -9.19
CA VAL A 39 -15.54 -4.67 -8.70
C VAL A 39 -15.86 -5.37 -7.37
N LYS A 40 -16.63 -4.73 -6.48
CA LYS A 40 -17.15 -5.38 -5.26
C LYS A 40 -18.10 -6.55 -5.57
N LYS A 41 -18.94 -6.45 -6.61
CA LYS A 41 -19.86 -7.52 -7.05
C LYS A 41 -19.08 -8.70 -7.64
N ASP A 42 -18.09 -8.44 -8.48
CA ASP A 42 -17.29 -9.48 -9.14
C ASP A 42 -16.39 -10.21 -8.14
N LEU A 43 -15.71 -9.50 -7.24
CA LEU A 43 -14.96 -10.11 -6.14
C LEU A 43 -15.84 -11.04 -5.28
N ARG A 44 -17.09 -10.64 -4.97
CA ARG A 44 -18.04 -11.51 -4.25
C ARG A 44 -18.48 -12.73 -5.06
N LYS A 45 -18.56 -12.62 -6.39
CA LYS A 45 -18.88 -13.77 -7.26
C LYS A 45 -17.72 -14.75 -7.28
N ILE A 46 -16.50 -14.26 -7.55
CA ILE A 46 -15.27 -15.06 -7.63
C ILE A 46 -14.97 -15.78 -6.30
N TYR A 47 -15.14 -15.08 -5.18
CA TYR A 47 -15.00 -15.66 -3.84
C TYR A 47 -16.02 -16.80 -3.61
N LYS A 48 -17.28 -16.61 -4.03
CA LYS A 48 -18.33 -17.65 -3.91
C LYS A 48 -18.10 -18.86 -4.82
N THR A 49 -17.41 -18.71 -5.95
CA THR A 49 -17.04 -19.83 -6.83
C THR A 49 -15.77 -20.56 -6.39
N GLY A 50 -15.08 -20.08 -5.34
CA GLY A 50 -13.85 -20.70 -4.84
C GLY A 50 -12.62 -20.52 -5.74
N ASP A 51 -12.70 -19.63 -6.73
CA ASP A 51 -11.59 -19.39 -7.67
C ASP A 51 -10.57 -18.44 -7.04
N ASN A 52 -9.66 -19.04 -6.27
CA ASN A 52 -8.61 -18.31 -5.56
C ASN A 52 -7.62 -17.62 -6.51
N LEU A 53 -7.40 -18.18 -7.71
CA LEU A 53 -6.48 -17.61 -8.69
C LEU A 53 -7.05 -16.33 -9.29
N GLU A 54 -8.30 -16.36 -9.75
CA GLU A 54 -8.96 -15.16 -10.29
C GLU A 54 -9.26 -14.14 -9.18
N LEU A 55 -9.45 -14.58 -7.93
CA LEU A 55 -9.57 -13.69 -6.78
C LEU A 55 -8.28 -12.89 -6.57
N ILE A 56 -7.13 -13.56 -6.51
CA ILE A 56 -5.83 -12.91 -6.35
C ILE A 56 -5.53 -12.00 -7.55
N LYS A 57 -5.76 -12.44 -8.79
CA LYS A 57 -5.60 -11.60 -9.99
C LYS A 57 -6.46 -10.34 -9.93
N THR A 58 -7.72 -10.44 -9.50
CA THR A 58 -8.63 -9.30 -9.40
C THR A 58 -8.21 -8.35 -8.28
N LEU A 59 -7.79 -8.87 -7.12
CA LEU A 59 -7.27 -8.05 -6.01
C LEU A 59 -5.94 -7.35 -6.37
N LEU A 60 -5.09 -7.98 -7.18
CA LEU A 60 -3.85 -7.38 -7.69
C LEU A 60 -4.08 -6.25 -8.70
N LYS A 61 -5.28 -6.16 -9.33
CA LYS A 61 -5.66 -5.03 -10.20
C LYS A 61 -6.11 -3.79 -9.42
N LEU A 62 -6.46 -3.91 -8.13
CA LEU A 62 -6.85 -2.76 -7.29
C LEU A 62 -5.69 -1.76 -7.12
N PRO A 63 -5.95 -0.45 -6.94
CA PRO A 63 -4.89 0.56 -6.74
C PRO A 63 -3.96 0.28 -5.54
N LYS A 64 -4.50 -0.29 -4.47
CA LYS A 64 -3.78 -0.74 -3.27
C LYS A 64 -4.37 -2.09 -2.86
N PHE A 65 -3.50 -3.08 -2.65
CA PHE A 65 -3.92 -4.42 -2.24
C PHE A 65 -4.49 -4.38 -0.81
N PRO A 66 -5.49 -5.22 -0.44
CA PRO A 66 -6.12 -5.15 0.87
C PRO A 66 -5.16 -5.39 2.05
N VAL A 67 -4.13 -6.21 1.84
CA VAL A 67 -3.09 -6.52 2.83
C VAL A 67 -1.81 -5.73 2.50
N LYS A 68 -1.19 -5.11 3.51
CA LYS A 68 0.16 -4.55 3.39
C LYS A 68 1.17 -5.70 3.46
N ASP A 69 1.58 -6.20 2.30
CA ASP A 69 2.52 -7.30 2.18
C ASP A 69 3.60 -7.00 1.10
N PRO A 70 4.90 -7.24 1.37
CA PRO A 70 5.98 -6.91 0.44
C PRO A 70 5.94 -7.73 -0.87
N TYR A 71 5.38 -8.95 -0.86
CA TYR A 71 5.27 -9.80 -2.04
C TYR A 71 4.24 -9.28 -3.05
N VAL A 72 3.31 -8.39 -2.68
CA VAL A 72 2.35 -7.76 -3.61
C VAL A 72 3.07 -7.07 -4.78
N ALA A 73 4.17 -6.37 -4.53
CA ALA A 73 4.94 -5.68 -5.57
C ALA A 73 5.64 -6.68 -6.52
N PHE A 74 6.03 -7.83 -6.00
CA PHE A 74 6.61 -8.93 -6.77
C PHE A 74 5.56 -9.63 -7.63
N LEU A 75 4.40 -9.97 -7.06
CA LEU A 75 3.27 -10.59 -7.76
C LEU A 75 2.77 -9.72 -8.93
N ARG A 76 2.68 -8.39 -8.75
CA ARG A 76 2.33 -7.46 -9.84
C ARG A 76 3.37 -7.41 -10.98
N LYS A 77 4.66 -7.63 -10.69
CA LYS A 77 5.72 -7.60 -11.70
C LYS A 77 5.90 -8.91 -12.45
N LYS A 78 5.46 -10.03 -11.88
CA LYS A 78 5.75 -11.38 -12.37
C LYS A 78 4.47 -12.20 -12.47
N GLU A 79 3.61 -11.83 -13.41
CA GLU A 79 2.36 -12.53 -13.73
C GLU A 79 2.57 -14.04 -14.02
N PHE A 80 3.76 -14.40 -14.51
CA PHE A 80 4.25 -15.78 -14.65
C PHE A 80 4.07 -16.67 -13.39
N PHE A 81 4.26 -16.13 -12.17
CA PHE A 81 4.08 -16.96 -10.97
C PHE A 81 2.61 -17.34 -10.74
N LEU A 82 1.65 -16.53 -11.21
CA LEU A 82 0.22 -16.84 -11.14
C LEU A 82 -0.19 -17.90 -12.18
N SER A 83 0.61 -18.16 -13.21
CA SER A 83 0.40 -19.27 -14.16
C SER A 83 1.12 -20.56 -13.77
N THR A 84 1.91 -20.56 -12.69
CA THR A 84 2.68 -21.72 -12.21
C THR A 84 2.02 -22.42 -11.01
N ILE A 85 0.92 -21.85 -10.48
CA ILE A 85 0.12 -22.46 -9.43
C ILE A 85 -0.85 -23.45 -10.09
N PRO A 86 -0.84 -24.75 -9.73
CA PRO A 86 -1.71 -25.77 -10.32
C PRO A 86 -3.17 -25.66 -9.87
#